data_AF-A0A328RRY5-F1
#
_entry.id   AF-A0A328RRY5-F1
#
_cell.length_a   1.000
_cell.length_b   1.000
_cell.length_c   1.000
_cell.angle_alpha   90.00
_cell.angle_beta   90.00
_cell.angle_gamma   90.00
#
_symmetry.space_group_name_H-M   'P 1'
#
loop_
_entity.id
_entity.type
_entity.pdbx_description
1 polymer ?
#
loop_
_entity_poly.entity_id
_entity_poly.type
_entity_poly.pdbx_seq_one_letter_code
_entity_poly.pdbx_strand_id
1 'polypeptide(L)'
;NISYIFEMQYPGIVMQAVGLTFGTLFGLLGAYKSGIIKVTENFKLGLAAATGGIFVFYLVAMVLGMFGFHMNAVFGNGLMGIGFSLIVVTIAALNLVMDFDFIEKGAEMGAPKYMEWYAAFGLMVTLIWLYLEILRLLVKLQSRRD
;
A
#
# COMPACT_ATOMS: atom_id res chain seq x y z
N ASN A 1 -15.97 -10.10 -8.27
CA ASN A 1 -15.49 -10.91 -9.42
C ASN A 1 -14.29 -10.24 -10.10
N ILE A 2 -13.19 -10.08 -9.36
CA ILE A 2 -11.91 -9.58 -9.91
C ILE A 2 -10.86 -10.69 -9.72
N SER A 3 -10.90 -11.38 -8.58
CA SER A 3 -10.03 -12.53 -8.28
C SER A 3 -10.16 -13.70 -9.28
N TYR A 4 -11.38 -14.05 -9.73
CA TYR A 4 -11.59 -15.16 -10.68
C TYR A 4 -11.07 -14.87 -12.10
N ILE A 5 -11.06 -13.60 -12.52
CA ILE A 5 -10.53 -13.19 -13.81
C ILE A 5 -8.99 -13.25 -13.80
N PHE A 6 -8.36 -12.90 -12.66
CA PHE A 6 -6.90 -12.98 -12.50
C PHE A 6 -6.38 -14.42 -12.33
N GLU A 7 -7.15 -15.29 -11.69
CA GLU A 7 -6.78 -16.71 -11.51
C GLU A 7 -6.79 -17.50 -12.83
N MET A 8 -7.62 -17.09 -13.80
CA MET A 8 -7.66 -17.70 -15.15
C MET A 8 -6.49 -17.30 -16.04
N GLN A 9 -5.81 -16.17 -15.78
CA GLN A 9 -4.72 -15.67 -16.62
C GLN A 9 -3.32 -15.96 -16.05
N TYR A 10 -3.18 -16.00 -14.72
CA TYR A 10 -1.91 -16.33 -14.05
C TYR A 10 -2.13 -17.11 -12.74
N PRO A 11 -2.12 -18.45 -12.79
CA PRO A 11 -2.33 -19.28 -11.60
C PRO A 11 -1.21 -19.08 -10.56
N GLY A 12 -1.58 -18.78 -9.31
CA GLY A 12 -0.65 -18.68 -8.17
C GLY A 12 -0.16 -17.27 -7.80
N ILE A 13 -0.46 -16.21 -8.58
CA ILE A 13 -0.10 -14.82 -8.21
C ILE A 13 -0.70 -14.44 -6.86
N VAL A 14 -1.95 -14.83 -6.62
CA VAL A 14 -2.67 -14.46 -5.39
C VAL A 14 -1.94 -14.99 -4.16
N MET A 15 -1.47 -16.24 -4.19
CA MET A 15 -0.74 -16.83 -3.07
C MET A 15 0.63 -16.16 -2.84
N GLN A 16 1.33 -15.77 -3.92
CA GLN A 16 2.56 -14.99 -3.82
C GLN A 16 2.31 -13.58 -3.25
N ALA A 17 1.25 -12.92 -3.69
CA ALA A 17 0.85 -11.60 -3.20
C ALA A 17 0.57 -11.65 -1.70
N VAL A 18 -0.24 -12.63 -1.26
CA VAL A 18 -0.54 -12.86 0.15
C VAL A 18 0.75 -13.11 0.95
N GLY A 19 1.62 -13.99 0.46
CA GLY A 19 2.91 -14.27 1.11
C GLY A 19 3.80 -13.03 1.24
N LEU A 20 3.88 -12.19 0.21
CA LEU A 20 4.62 -10.93 0.24
C LEU A 20 3.98 -9.88 1.15
N THR A 21 2.64 -9.78 1.18
CA THR A 21 1.94 -8.86 2.09
C THR A 21 2.20 -9.25 3.54
N PHE A 22 2.02 -10.52 3.90
CA PHE A 22 2.32 -11.00 5.25
C PHE A 22 3.81 -10.88 5.57
N GLY A 23 4.70 -11.22 4.64
CA GLY A 23 6.15 -11.06 4.82
C GLY A 23 6.57 -9.61 5.08
N THR A 24 5.99 -8.67 4.32
CA THR A 24 6.22 -7.22 4.49
C THR A 24 5.66 -6.73 5.82
N LEU A 25 4.45 -7.15 6.16
CA LEU A 25 3.79 -6.82 7.43
C LEU A 25 4.62 -7.30 8.63
N PHE A 26 5.00 -8.58 8.67
CA PHE A 26 5.77 -9.13 9.79
C PHE A 26 7.20 -8.59 9.82
N GLY A 27 7.83 -8.36 8.67
CA GLY A 27 9.16 -7.76 8.57
C GLY A 27 9.18 -6.34 9.11
N LEU A 28 8.19 -5.51 8.74
CA LEU A 28 8.07 -4.13 9.22
C LEU A 28 7.61 -4.06 10.67
N LEU A 29 6.69 -4.93 11.10
CA LEU A 29 6.29 -5.03 12.50
C LEU A 29 7.50 -5.40 13.38
N GLY A 30 8.33 -6.35 12.93
CA GLY A 30 9.58 -6.70 13.59
C GLY A 30 10.57 -5.54 13.63
N ALA A 31 10.79 -4.86 12.50
CA ALA A 31 11.67 -3.70 12.42
C ALA A 31 11.20 -2.52 13.30
N TYR A 32 9.89 -2.28 13.34
CA TYR A 32 9.27 -1.28 14.20
C TYR A 32 9.45 -1.64 15.69
N LYS A 33 9.08 -2.86 16.09
CA LYS A 33 9.22 -3.34 17.47
C LYS A 33 10.68 -3.38 17.95
N SER A 34 11.63 -3.61 17.04
CA SER A 34 13.06 -3.55 17.35
C SER A 34 13.59 -2.14 17.61
N GLY A 35 12.75 -1.10 17.43
CA GLY A 35 13.11 0.30 17.64
C GLY A 35 14.05 0.88 16.59
N ILE A 36 14.34 0.14 15.51
CA ILE A 36 15.19 0.59 14.40
C ILE A 36 14.48 1.70 13.62
N ILE A 37 13.16 1.63 13.46
CA ILE A 37 12.36 2.63 12.76
C ILE A 37 11.64 3.53 13.78
N LYS A 38 12.16 4.74 13.99
CA LYS A 38 11.51 5.76 14.82
C LYS A 38 10.57 6.62 13.98
N VAL A 39 9.28 6.56 14.28
CA VAL A 39 8.26 7.38 13.62
C VAL A 39 8.29 8.79 14.22
N THR A 40 8.96 9.72 13.51
CA THR A 40 9.02 11.15 13.87
C THR A 40 7.87 11.94 13.25
N GLU A 41 7.56 13.13 13.76
CA GLU A 41 6.53 14.00 13.16
C GLU A 41 6.83 14.35 11.70
N ASN A 42 8.09 14.60 11.36
CA ASN A 42 8.51 14.86 9.98
C ASN A 42 8.27 13.64 9.07
N PHE A 43 8.47 12.42 9.59
CA PHE A 43 8.16 11.19 8.87
C PHE A 43 6.65 11.05 8.65
N LYS A 44 5.82 11.33 9.67
CA LYS A 44 4.36 11.31 9.56
C LYS A 44 3.84 12.31 8.53
N LEU A 45 4.32 13.55 8.58
CA LEU A 45 3.95 14.60 7.63
C LEU A 45 4.39 14.25 6.21
N GLY A 46 5.62 13.74 6.04
CA GLY A 46 6.13 13.29 4.75
C GLY A 46 5.29 12.17 4.14
N LEU A 47 4.89 11.18 4.94
CA LEU A 47 4.05 10.09 4.47
C LEU A 47 2.61 10.50 4.18
N ALA A 48 2.03 11.36 5.02
CA ALA A 48 0.69 11.90 4.78
C ALA A 48 0.67 12.71 3.47
N ALA A 49 1.70 13.52 3.21
CA ALA A 49 1.86 14.24 1.96
C ALA A 49 2.06 13.30 0.77
N ALA A 50 2.85 12.23 0.90
CA ALA A 50 3.05 11.23 -0.15
C ALA A 50 1.75 10.48 -0.49
N THR A 51 1.00 10.07 0.52
CA THR A 51 -0.29 9.38 0.37
C THR A 51 -1.34 10.31 -0.28
N GLY A 52 -1.40 11.57 0.17
CA GLY A 52 -2.22 12.60 -0.47
C GLY A 52 -1.81 12.89 -1.91
N GLY A 53 -0.51 12.92 -2.19
CA GLY A 53 0.03 13.09 -3.55
C GLY A 53 -0.39 11.97 -4.49
N ILE A 54 -0.35 10.70 -4.04
CA ILE A 54 -0.85 9.55 -4.81
C ILE A 54 -2.35 9.68 -5.07
N PHE A 55 -3.12 10.09 -4.08
CA PHE A 55 -4.56 10.30 -4.23
C PHE A 55 -4.89 11.36 -5.27
N VAL A 56 -4.21 12.52 -5.20
CA VAL A 56 -4.34 13.59 -6.20
C VAL A 56 -3.89 13.10 -7.58
N PHE A 57 -2.80 12.34 -7.64
CA PHE A 57 -2.33 11.75 -8.90
C PHE A 57 -3.39 10.84 -9.54
N TYR A 58 -4.03 9.97 -8.75
CA TYR A 58 -5.12 9.13 -9.24
C TYR A 58 -6.35 9.95 -9.68
N LEU A 59 -6.69 11.03 -8.96
CA LEU A 59 -7.77 11.94 -9.37
C LEU A 59 -7.46 12.63 -10.71
N VAL A 60 -6.25 13.16 -10.87
CA VAL A 60 -5.81 13.79 -12.13
C VAL A 60 -5.85 12.78 -13.26
N ALA A 61 -5.35 11.56 -13.03
CA ALA A 61 -5.41 10.49 -14.02
C ALA A 61 -6.85 10.13 -14.42
N MET A 62 -7.79 10.10 -13.46
CA MET A 62 -9.21 9.84 -13.73
C MET A 62 -9.83 10.94 -14.59
N VAL A 63 -9.58 12.22 -14.25
CA VAL A 63 -10.09 13.37 -15.01
C VAL A 63 -9.51 13.40 -16.41
N LEU A 64 -8.19 13.22 -16.57
CA LEU A 64 -7.55 13.15 -17.88
C LEU A 64 -8.07 11.98 -18.73
N GLY A 65 -8.36 10.84 -18.10
CA GLY A 65 -8.99 9.68 -18.74
C GLY A 65 -10.37 10.00 -19.32
N MET A 66 -11.17 10.83 -18.65
CA MET A 66 -12.47 11.29 -19.16
C MET A 66 -12.35 12.17 -20.42
N PHE A 67 -11.21 12.86 -20.60
CA PHE A 67 -10.90 13.63 -21.81
C PHE A 67 -10.23 12.78 -22.91
N GLY A 68 -10.22 11.45 -22.77
CA GLY A 68 -9.65 10.53 -23.75
C GLY A 68 -8.13 10.34 -23.65
N PHE A 69 -7.46 11.06 -22.75
CA PHE A 69 -6.03 10.88 -22.47
C PHE A 69 -5.82 9.69 -21.54
N HIS A 70 -5.63 8.51 -22.13
CA HIS A 70 -5.22 7.32 -21.39
C HIS A 70 -3.73 7.45 -21.06
N MET A 71 -3.39 7.70 -19.79
CA MET A 71 -2.01 7.69 -19.29
C MET A 71 -1.41 6.27 -19.32
N ASN A 72 -1.18 5.72 -20.52
CA ASN A 72 -0.55 4.41 -20.73
C ASN A 72 0.89 4.35 -20.20
N ALA A 73 1.52 5.50 -19.91
CA ALA A 73 2.87 5.54 -19.32
C ALA A 73 2.93 5.07 -17.86
N VAL A 74 1.86 5.29 -17.08
CA VAL A 74 1.80 4.92 -15.63
C VAL A 74 0.89 3.70 -15.38
N PHE A 75 -0.12 3.51 -16.24
CA PHE A 75 -1.03 2.35 -16.18
C PHE A 75 -0.65 1.22 -17.14
N GLY A 76 0.28 1.44 -18.08
CA GLY A 76 0.77 0.38 -18.97
C GLY A 76 1.95 -0.41 -18.38
N ASN A 77 2.31 -1.51 -19.05
CA ASN A 77 3.41 -2.42 -18.68
C ASN A 77 4.82 -1.81 -18.84
N GLY A 78 4.94 -0.49 -18.94
CA GLY A 78 6.21 0.26 -19.05
C GLY A 78 7.02 0.24 -17.74
N LEU A 79 8.32 0.56 -17.83
CA LEU A 79 9.25 0.49 -16.67
C LEU A 79 8.81 1.50 -15.60
N MET A 80 8.22 2.61 -16.06
CA MET A 80 7.60 3.63 -15.22
C MET A 80 6.41 3.10 -14.40
N GLY A 81 5.58 2.20 -14.94
CA GLY A 81 4.45 1.62 -14.22
C GLY A 81 4.88 0.69 -13.08
N ILE A 82 5.97 -0.06 -13.26
CA ILE A 82 6.55 -0.93 -12.22
C ILE A 82 7.24 -0.07 -11.15
N GLY A 83 8.05 0.92 -11.56
CA GLY A 83 8.71 1.84 -10.63
C GLY A 83 7.70 2.61 -9.76
N PHE A 84 6.62 3.10 -10.36
CA PHE A 84 5.54 3.74 -9.61
C PHE A 84 4.89 2.79 -8.60
N SER A 85 4.51 1.58 -9.01
CA SER A 85 3.93 0.62 -8.06
C SER A 85 4.91 0.23 -6.95
N LEU A 86 6.22 0.13 -7.21
CA LEU A 86 7.24 -0.08 -6.17
C LEU A 86 7.25 1.06 -5.13
N ILE A 87 7.19 2.31 -5.59
CA ILE A 87 7.11 3.49 -4.72
C ILE A 87 5.83 3.44 -3.88
N VAL A 88 4.68 3.15 -4.50
CA VAL A 88 3.39 3.09 -3.79
C VAL A 88 3.36 1.93 -2.80
N VAL A 89 3.89 0.74 -3.13
CA VAL A 89 4.03 -0.38 -2.18
C VAL A 89 4.88 0.05 -0.99
N THR A 90 5.99 0.75 -1.23
CA THR A 90 6.86 1.24 -0.15
C THR A 90 6.13 2.24 0.75
N ILE A 91 5.38 3.17 0.16
CA ILE A 91 4.58 4.14 0.92
C ILE A 91 3.46 3.44 1.71
N ALA A 92 2.77 2.45 1.14
CA ALA A 92 1.75 1.67 1.84
C ALA A 92 2.36 0.87 3.01
N ALA A 93 3.53 0.26 2.81
CA ALA A 93 4.30 -0.41 3.84
C ALA A 93 4.68 0.55 4.99
N LEU A 94 5.14 1.75 4.67
CA LEU A 94 5.46 2.76 5.67
C LEU A 94 4.21 3.31 6.38
N ASN A 95 3.05 3.36 5.71
CA ASN A 95 1.78 3.73 6.35
C ASN A 95 1.40 2.72 7.42
N LEU A 96 1.62 1.42 7.17
CA LEU A 96 1.37 0.37 8.16
C LEU A 96 2.24 0.54 9.42
N VAL A 97 3.46 1.05 9.29
CA VAL A 97 4.32 1.41 10.43
C VAL A 97 3.73 2.59 11.22
N MET A 98 3.16 3.59 10.55
CA MET A 98 2.48 4.69 11.23
C MET A 98 1.22 4.23 11.95
N ASP A 99 0.48 3.26 11.40
CA ASP A 99 -0.68 2.66 12.06
C ASP A 99 -0.26 1.96 13.36
N PHE A 100 0.86 1.22 13.35
CA PHE A 100 1.40 0.61 14.58
C PHE A 100 1.83 1.65 15.62
N ASP A 101 2.52 2.73 15.22
CA ASP A 101 2.89 3.82 16.13
C ASP A 101 1.67 4.53 16.71
N PHE A 102 0.62 4.70 15.92
CA PHE A 102 -0.64 5.28 16.39
C PHE A 102 -1.34 4.37 17.41
N ILE A 103 -1.37 3.06 17.17
CA ILE A 103 -1.93 2.07 18.10
C ILE A 103 -1.13 2.03 19.41
N GLU A 104 0.21 1.97 19.33
CA GLU A 104 1.09 1.90 20.50
C GLU A 104 0.95 3.16 21.37
N LYS A 105 1.04 4.35 20.77
CA LYS A 105 0.84 5.62 21.49
C LYS A 105 -0.58 5.74 22.04
N GLY A 106 -1.58 5.29 21.31
CA GLY A 106 -2.97 5.24 21.77
C GLY A 106 -3.15 4.35 23.00
N ALA A 107 -2.50 3.19 23.01
CA ALA A 107 -2.51 2.27 24.15
C ALA A 107 -1.74 2.82 25.37
N GLU A 108 -0.56 3.42 25.15
CA GLU A 108 0.26 4.02 26.21
C GLU A 108 -0.41 5.21 26.89
N MET A 109 -1.14 6.03 26.13
CA MET A 109 -1.88 7.18 26.65
C MET A 109 -3.21 6.80 27.33
N GLY A 110 -3.52 5.50 27.46
CA GLY A 110 -4.77 5.02 28.08
C GLY A 110 -6.01 5.46 27.31
N ALA A 111 -5.92 5.54 25.97
CA ALA A 111 -6.99 6.06 25.14
C ALA A 111 -8.32 5.29 25.34
N PRO A 112 -9.46 5.98 25.32
CA PRO A 112 -10.77 5.36 25.50
C PRO A 112 -11.07 4.30 24.42
N LYS A 113 -11.77 3.21 24.80
CA LYS A 113 -12.06 2.01 23.97
C LYS A 113 -12.53 2.26 22.52
N TYR A 114 -13.12 3.42 22.21
CA TYR A 114 -13.52 3.74 20.84
C TYR A 114 -12.32 4.02 19.93
N MET A 115 -11.22 4.55 20.45
CA MET A 115 -10.00 4.80 19.67
C MET A 115 -9.34 3.49 19.22
N GLU A 116 -9.40 2.43 20.01
CA GLU A 116 -8.90 1.10 19.63
C GLU A 116 -9.57 0.60 18.34
N TRP A 117 -10.89 0.76 18.25
CA TRP A 117 -11.66 0.38 17.06
C TRP A 117 -11.29 1.21 15.83
N TYR A 118 -11.11 2.52 16.00
CA TYR A 118 -10.65 3.40 14.91
C TYR A 118 -9.24 3.04 14.44
N ALA A 119 -8.34 2.75 15.38
CA ALA A 119 -6.96 2.37 15.06
C ALA A 119 -6.90 1.01 14.36
N ALA A 120 -7.68 0.03 14.82
CA ALA A 120 -7.80 -1.27 14.18
C ALA A 120 -8.42 -1.18 12.76
N PHE A 121 -9.40 -0.30 12.57
CA PHE A 121 -9.99 -0.03 11.26
C PHE A 121 -8.96 0.59 10.30
N GLY A 122 -8.22 1.61 10.75
CA GLY A 122 -7.15 2.22 9.95
C GLY A 122 -6.11 1.20 9.49
N LEU A 123 -5.63 0.37 10.42
CA LEU A 123 -4.71 -0.72 10.13
C LEU A 123 -5.28 -1.70 9.08
N MET A 124 -6.55 -2.09 9.20
CA MET A 124 -7.20 -2.99 8.24
C MET A 124 -7.26 -2.37 6.83
N VAL A 125 -7.61 -1.09 6.73
CA VAL A 125 -7.67 -0.37 5.45
C VAL A 125 -6.29 -0.31 4.80
N THR A 126 -5.26 0.04 5.56
CA THR A 126 -3.87 0.08 5.07
C THR A 126 -3.38 -1.30 4.65
N LEU A 127 -3.75 -2.35 5.37
CA LEU A 127 -3.39 -3.73 5.05
C LEU A 127 -4.03 -4.19 3.74
N ILE A 128 -5.32 -3.91 3.54
CA ILE A 128 -6.02 -4.19 2.28
C ILE A 128 -5.39 -3.38 1.14
N TRP A 129 -5.05 -2.12 1.38
CA TRP A 129 -4.42 -1.26 0.36
C TRP A 129 -3.04 -1.78 -0.05
N LEU A 130 -2.19 -2.17 0.91
CA LEU A 130 -0.89 -2.80 0.66
C LEU A 130 -1.05 -4.08 -0.16
N TYR A 131 -2.03 -4.93 0.17
CA TYR A 131 -2.34 -6.14 -0.58
C TYR A 131 -2.66 -5.85 -2.05
N LEU A 132 -3.55 -4.88 -2.30
CA LEU A 132 -3.93 -4.51 -3.66
C LEU A 132 -2.74 -3.96 -4.47
N GLU A 133 -1.85 -3.20 -3.84
CA GLU A 133 -0.69 -2.64 -4.54
C GLU A 133 0.40 -3.70 -4.81
N ILE A 134 0.64 -4.64 -3.88
CA ILE A 134 1.54 -5.78 -4.12
C ILE A 134 0.98 -6.66 -5.25
N LEU A 135 -0.32 -6.91 -5.26
CA LEU A 135 -0.98 -7.65 -6.33
C LEU A 135 -0.80 -6.93 -7.67
N ARG A 136 -1.01 -5.61 -7.71
CA ARG A 136 -0.78 -4.79 -8.91
C ARG A 136 0.68 -4.82 -9.38
N LEU A 137 1.64 -4.78 -8.45
CA LEU A 137 3.06 -4.89 -8.74
C LEU A 137 3.40 -6.24 -9.39
N LEU A 138 2.92 -7.35 -8.80
CA LEU A 138 3.14 -8.70 -9.32
C LEU A 138 2.53 -8.90 -10.70
N VAL A 139 1.33 -8.37 -10.94
CA VAL A 139 0.67 -8.42 -12.25
C VAL A 139 1.52 -7.68 -13.30
N LYS A 140 2.03 -6.48 -12.99
CA LYS A 140 2.91 -5.73 -13.92
C LYS A 140 4.25 -6.44 -14.18
N LEU A 141 4.80 -7.11 -13.18
CA LEU A 141 6.03 -7.90 -13.30
C LEU A 141 5.82 -9.15 -14.18
N GLN A 142 4.71 -9.86 -14.02
CA GLN A 142 4.40 -11.05 -14.81
C GLN A 142 3.96 -10.70 -16.24
N SER A 143 3.22 -9.62 -16.44
CA SER A 143 2.77 -9.18 -17.76
C SER A 143 3.91 -8.67 -18.68
N ARG A 144 5.14 -8.60 -18.17
CA ARG A 144 6.37 -8.40 -18.98
C ARG A 144 7.07 -9.69 -19.39
N ARG A 145 6.67 -10.82 -18.81
CA ARG A 145 7.29 -12.12 -19.04
C ARG A 145 6.67 -12.86 -20.23
N ASP A 146 5.61 -12.28 -20.80
CA ASP A 146 5.00 -12.62 -22.10
C ASP A 146 5.24 -11.46 -23.08
#